data_AF-A0A425W2H7-F1
#
_entry.id   AF-A0A425W2H7-F1
#
_cell.length_a   1.000
_cell.length_b   1.000
_cell.length_c   1.000
_cell.angle_alpha   90.00
_cell.angle_beta   90.00
_cell.angle_gamma   90.00
#
_symmetry.space_group_name_H-M   'P 1'
#
loop_
_entity.id
_entity.type
_entity.pdbx_description
1 polymer ?
#
loop_
_entity_poly.entity_id
_entity_poly.type
_entity_poly.pdbx_seq_one_letter_code
_entity_poly.pdbx_strand_id
1 'polypeptide(L)' 'MIRLKQPKSILIKDTTREERERIVARALSVCGGSCNFCNGCGSLGSGRLESMYEPYFAGEKEIAEINMEIRGGIVKG' A
#
# COMPACT_ATOMS: atom_id res chain seq x y z
N MET A 1 23.21 -4.64 23.61
CA MET A 1 22.92 -3.68 22.52
C MET A 1 21.90 -4.31 21.59
N ILE A 2 20.65 -3.86 21.62
CA ILE A 2 19.62 -4.35 20.68
C ILE A 2 19.85 -3.59 19.37
N ARG A 3 20.30 -4.29 18.32
CA ARG A 3 20.42 -3.74 16.97
C ARG A 3 19.00 -3.64 16.40
N LEU A 4 18.35 -2.49 16.57
CA LEU A 4 17.09 -2.20 15.87
C LEU A 4 17.37 -2.34 14.36
N LYS A 5 16.67 -3.27 13.71
CA LYS A 5 16.80 -3.47 12.27
C LYS A 5 16.21 -2.23 11.62
N GLN A 6 17.04 -1.46 10.91
CA GLN A 6 16.58 -0.28 10.18
C GLN A 6 15.39 -0.65 9.31
N PRO A 7 14.31 0.16 9.28
CA PRO A 7 13.20 -0.10 8.37
C PRO A 7 13.73 -0.10 6.94
N LYS A 8 13.36 -1.13 6.15
CA LYS A 8 13.64 -1.13 4.71
C LYS A 8 13.02 0.13 4.09
N SER A 9 13.74 0.77 3.17
CA SER A 9 13.21 1.91 2.40
C SER A 9 11.94 1.51 1.66
N ILE A 10 11.05 2.48 1.48
CA ILE A 10 9.82 2.37 0.69
C ILE A 10 9.86 3.28 -0.54
N LEU A 11 11.00 3.93 -0.82
CA LEU A 11 11.11 4.83 -1.96
C LEU A 11 11.28 4.02 -3.24
N ILE A 12 10.70 4.49 -4.35
CA ILE A 12 10.81 3.81 -5.65
C ILE A 12 12.28 3.61 -6.04
N LYS A 13 13.13 4.62 -5.80
CA LYS A 13 14.57 4.56 -6.10
C LYS A 13 15.33 3.46 -5.34
N ASP A 14 14.81 3.02 -4.19
CA ASP A 14 15.47 2.07 -3.29
C ASP A 14 14.78 0.69 -3.30
N THR A 15 13.78 0.48 -4.17
CA THR A 15 12.94 -0.71 -4.16
C THR A 15 12.75 -1.28 -5.56
N THR A 16 12.65 -2.60 -5.66
CA THR A 16 12.13 -3.24 -6.88
C THR A 16 10.60 -3.20 -6.90
N ARG A 17 9.98 -3.43 -8.06
CA ARG A 17 8.52 -3.59 -8.16
C ARG A 17 7.99 -4.66 -7.19
N GLU A 18 8.65 -5.82 -7.14
CA GLU A 18 8.25 -6.92 -6.26
C GLU A 18 8.38 -6.54 -4.76
N GLU A 19 9.40 -5.76 -4.39
CA GLU A 19 9.52 -5.24 -3.03
C GLU A 19 8.39 -4.26 -2.69
N ARG A 20 7.97 -3.41 -3.64
CA ARG A 20 6.84 -2.48 -3.46
C ARG A 20 5.52 -3.22 -3.28
N GLU A 21 5.28 -4.26 -4.08
CA GLU A 21 4.11 -5.15 -3.93
C GLU A 21 4.10 -5.81 -2.54
N ARG A 22 5.25 -6.33 -2.07
CA ARG A 22 5.38 -6.89 -0.71
C ARG A 22 5.23 -5.84 0.40
N ILE A 23 5.58 -4.57 0.16
CA ILE A 23 5.36 -3.47 1.10
C ILE A 23 3.87 -3.22 1.25
N VAL A 24 3.15 -3.06 0.13
CA VAL A 24 1.70 -2.79 0.14
C VAL A 24 0.92 -4.00 0.68
N ALA A 25 1.24 -5.22 0.24
CA ALA A 25 0.61 -6.44 0.74
C ALA A 25 0.78 -6.59 2.26
N ARG A 26 1.97 -6.31 2.82
CA ARG A 26 2.19 -6.32 4.27
C ARG A 26 1.42 -5.21 4.98
N ALA A 27 1.36 -4.01 4.42
CA ALA A 27 0.62 -2.89 5.01
C ALA A 27 -0.89 -3.19 5.07
N LEU A 28 -1.44 -3.83 4.02
CA LEU A 28 -2.83 -4.26 3.96
C LEU A 28 -3.10 -5.53 4.79
N SER A 29 -2.07 -6.36 5.04
CA SER A 29 -2.21 -7.59 5.84
C SER A 29 -2.57 -7.34 7.31
N VAL A 30 -2.40 -6.11 7.81
CA VAL A 30 -2.78 -5.72 9.19
C VAL A 30 -4.30 -5.80 9.40
N CYS A 31 -5.09 -5.86 8.33
CA CYS A 31 -6.53 -6.16 8.39
C CYS A 31 -6.85 -7.67 8.50
N GLY A 32 -5.84 -8.53 8.68
CA GLY A 32 -6.02 -9.93 9.08
C GLY A 32 -6.52 -10.85 7.98
N GLY A 33 -5.71 -11.12 6.94
CA GLY A 33 -5.76 -12.31 6.05
C GLY A 33 -7.03 -12.57 5.20
N SER A 34 -8.16 -11.99 5.57
CA SER A 34 -9.46 -12.03 4.91
C SER A 34 -10.11 -10.72 5.31
N CYS A 35 -10.12 -9.73 4.40
CA CYS A 35 -10.96 -8.55 4.59
C CYS A 35 -12.42 -9.04 4.67
N ASN A 36 -12.93 -9.21 5.89
CA ASN A 36 -14.35 -9.46 6.14
C ASN A 36 -14.93 -8.59 7.26
N PHE A 37 -14.13 -7.90 8.09
CA PHE A 37 -14.68 -7.06 9.17
C PHE A 37 -13.80 -5.84 9.53
N CYS A 38 -13.45 -5.03 8.54
CA CYS A 38 -13.23 -3.60 8.78
C CYS A 38 -14.30 -2.85 7.98
N ASN A 39 -15.03 -1.92 8.63
CA ASN A 39 -16.18 -1.15 8.12
C ASN A 39 -15.92 -0.31 6.83
N GLY A 40 -14.87 -0.59 6.06
CA GLY A 40 -14.51 0.09 4.80
C GLY A 40 -14.16 -0.83 3.63
N CYS A 41 -14.33 -2.15 3.71
CA CYS A 41 -13.90 -3.08 2.65
C CYS A 41 -14.96 -4.16 2.30
N GLY A 42 -16.19 -4.03 2.80
CA GLY A 42 -17.27 -5.04 2.68
C GLY A 42 -18.30 -4.86 1.57
N SER A 43 -18.06 -4.08 0.51
CA SER A 43 -19.04 -4.00 -0.61
C SER A 43 -18.46 -3.81 -2.01
N LEU A 44 -17.14 -3.72 -2.15
CA LEU A 44 -16.47 -3.47 -3.43
C LEU A 44 -15.19 -4.28 -3.42
N GLY A 45 -15.11 -5.29 -4.29
CA GLY A 45 -14.13 -6.37 -4.22
C GLY A 45 -12.69 -5.94 -3.98
N SER A 46 -11.93 -6.91 -3.47
CA SER A 46 -10.49 -6.94 -3.18
C SER A 46 -9.54 -6.37 -4.25
N GLY A 47 -10.02 -5.89 -5.40
CA GLY A 47 -9.24 -5.25 -6.44
C GLY A 47 -9.11 -3.72 -6.34
N ARG A 48 -9.97 -3.01 -5.58
CA ARG A 48 -9.91 -1.53 -5.56
C ARG A 48 -8.66 -0.98 -4.87
N LEU A 49 -8.33 -1.50 -3.69
CA LEU A 49 -7.22 -0.95 -2.88
C LEU A 49 -5.85 -1.22 -3.50
N GLU A 50 -5.61 -2.42 -4.03
CA GLU A 50 -4.36 -2.71 -4.76
C GLU A 50 -4.23 -1.86 -6.02
N SER A 51 -5.35 -1.66 -6.75
CA SER A 51 -5.37 -0.80 -7.93
C SER A 51 -5.04 0.67 -7.62
N MET A 52 -5.29 1.16 -6.40
CA MET A 52 -4.87 2.52 -5.99
C MET A 52 -3.35 2.67 -5.93
N TYR A 53 -2.62 1.57 -5.70
CA TYR A 53 -1.16 1.57 -5.59
C TYR A 53 -0.44 1.11 -6.86
N GLU A 54 -1.15 0.82 -7.96
CA GLU A 54 -0.53 0.51 -9.25
C GLU A 54 0.51 1.56 -9.69
N PRO A 55 0.26 2.88 -9.57
CA PRO A 55 1.28 3.88 -9.92
C PRO A 55 2.56 3.75 -9.10
N TYR A 56 2.47 3.29 -7.86
CA TYR A 56 3.63 3.00 -7.03
C TYR A 56 4.33 1.72 -7.48
N PHE A 57 3.60 0.65 -7.85
CA PHE A 57 4.20 -0.57 -8.40
C PHE A 57 4.92 -0.31 -9.73
N ALA A 58 4.31 0.50 -10.61
CA ALA A 58 4.89 0.95 -11.87
C ALA A 58 6.11 1.88 -11.68
N GLY A 59 6.29 2.47 -10.49
CA GLY A 59 7.37 3.42 -10.23
C GLY A 59 7.07 4.82 -10.75
N GLU A 60 5.80 5.15 -10.97
CA GLU A 60 5.33 6.43 -11.51
C GLU A 60 5.03 7.47 -10.43
N LYS A 61 4.60 7.03 -9.24
CA LYS A 61 4.31 7.91 -8.09
C LYS A 61 4.78 7.29 -6.78
N GLU A 62 5.32 8.12 -5.88
CA GLU A 62 5.69 7.66 -4.55
C GLU A 62 4.45 7.33 -3.71
N ILE A 63 4.59 6.35 -2.82
CA ILE A 63 3.49 5.92 -1.94
C ILE A 63 2.93 7.06 -1.07
N ALA A 64 3.77 8.05 -0.74
CA ALA A 64 3.35 9.24 0.00
C ALA A 64 2.36 10.12 -0.80
N GLU A 65 2.59 10.26 -2.11
CA GLU A 65 1.72 11.03 -3.00
C GLU A 65 0.36 10.34 -3.14
N ILE A 66 0.36 9.02 -3.36
CA ILE A 66 -0.87 8.22 -3.43
C ILE A 66 -1.66 8.30 -2.12
N ASN A 67 -0.99 8.16 -0.97
CA ASN A 67 -1.64 8.28 0.33
C ASN A 67 -2.27 9.66 0.55
N MET A 68 -1.65 10.72 0.04
CA MET A 68 -2.20 12.07 0.10
C MET A 68 -3.46 12.19 -0.78
N GLU A 69 -3.44 11.65 -2.00
CA GLU A 69 -4.59 11.64 -2.91
C GLU A 69 -5.78 10.85 -2.34
N ILE A 70 -5.53 9.69 -1.72
CA ILE A 70 -6.55 8.88 -1.04
C ILE A 70 -7.17 9.66 0.12
N ARG A 71 -6.34 10.27 0.98
CA ARG A 71 -6.81 11.09 2.12
C ARG A 71 -7.59 12.32 1.68
N GLY A 72 -7.23 12.90 0.55
CA GLY A 72 -7.93 14.03 -0.06
C GLY A 72 -9.22 13.65 -0.80
N GLY A 73 -9.55 12.36 -0.91
CA GLY A 73 -10.70 11.88 -1.67
C GLY A 73 -10.58 12.09 -3.19
N ILE A 74 -9.36 12.28 -3.70
CA ILE A 74 -9.07 12.53 -5.11
C ILE A 74 -9.18 11.25 -5.92
N VAL A 75 -8.81 10.11 -5.32
CA VAL A 75 -9.02 8.78 -5.90
C VAL A 75 -10.51 8.44 -5.86
N LYS A 76 -11.16 8.43 -7.02
CA LYS A 76 -12.54 7.96 -7.14
C LYS A 76 -12.52 6.45 -6.97
N GLY A 77 -13.06 6.00 -5.82
CA GLY A 77 -13.30 4.59 -5.54
C GLY A 77 -14.05 3.98 -6.69
#